data_AF-A0A7X4CZR0-F1
#
_entry.id   AF-A0A7X4CZR0-F1
#
_cell.length_a   1.000
_cell.length_b   1.000
_cell.length_c   1.000
_cell.angle_alpha   90.00
_cell.angle_beta   90.00
_cell.angle_gamma   90.00
#
_symmetry.space_group_name_H-M   'P 1'
#
loop_
_entity.id
_entity.type
_entity.pdbx_description
1 polymer ?
#
loop_
_entity_poly.entity_id
_entity_poly.type
_entity_poly.pdbx_seq_one_letter_code
_entity_poly.pdbx_strand_id
1 'polypeptide(L)'
;MEAATEIEMEFRLTYAGDLFAHRSRISNRSLHVHDIRKKFHEQLKKLWNEHPVFEQDDSGGSILLESSVSSIGETFEFGDFKWQPIVTKRNGLMCELDILMLRDGRPGRVQTDIDNRLKIIFDALRMARDMQELGEKTAEGKRTPKPEEIPFFVLLEDDNLISRVSVTSDMLLEPVAATNPKAAVRLIINVTVRPYKVTWDNSGFVGS
;
A
#
# COMPACT_ATOMS: atom_id res chain seq x y z
N MET A 1 33.28 -8.71 -12.31
CA MET A 1 32.08 -9.13 -11.55
C MET A 1 31.21 -7.90 -11.46
N GLU A 2 30.45 -7.62 -12.52
CA GLU A 2 29.46 -6.55 -12.53
C GLU A 2 28.42 -6.89 -11.47
N ALA A 3 28.19 -5.97 -10.54
CA ALA A 3 27.03 -6.05 -9.67
C ALA A 3 25.82 -6.03 -10.60
N ALA A 4 25.05 -7.13 -10.62
CA ALA A 4 23.74 -7.11 -11.23
C ALA A 4 22.99 -5.93 -10.57
N THR A 5 22.72 -4.88 -11.35
CA THR A 5 21.89 -3.75 -10.93
C THR A 5 20.56 -4.33 -10.50
N GLU A 6 20.33 -4.44 -9.18
CA GLU A 6 19.03 -4.82 -8.66
C GLU A 6 18.05 -3.73 -9.10
N ILE A 7 17.09 -4.13 -9.93
CA ILE A 7 16.09 -3.22 -10.44
C ILE A 7 15.11 -2.97 -9.30
N GLU A 8 15.33 -1.88 -8.58
CA GLU A 8 14.48 -1.42 -7.51
C GLU A 8 13.67 -0.20 -7.98
N MET A 9 12.38 -0.23 -7.70
CA MET A 9 11.49 0.91 -7.94
C MET A 9 11.24 1.62 -6.60
N GLU A 10 11.59 2.90 -6.53
CA GLU A 10 11.41 3.71 -5.34
C GLU A 10 10.44 4.86 -5.58
N PHE A 11 9.50 5.05 -4.67
CA PHE A 11 8.59 6.19 -4.69
C PHE A 11 8.07 6.52 -3.30
N ARG A 12 7.35 7.63 -3.18
CA ARG A 12 6.78 8.09 -1.92
C ARG A 12 5.28 8.20 -2.01
N LEU A 13 4.60 7.62 -1.03
CA LEU A 13 3.19 7.88 -0.76
C LEU A 13 3.07 8.84 0.40
N THR A 14 2.12 9.76 0.30
CA THR A 14 1.83 10.75 1.34
C THR A 14 0.39 10.64 1.79
N TYR A 15 0.14 10.91 3.06
CA TYR A 15 -1.22 11.04 3.58
C TYR A 15 -1.24 12.14 4.62
N ALA A 16 -2.24 13.01 4.55
CA ALA A 16 -2.52 14.01 5.57
C ALA A 16 -4.01 13.97 5.87
N GLY A 17 -4.37 13.60 7.10
CA GLY A 17 -5.77 13.39 7.45
C GLY A 17 -5.94 12.84 8.85
N ASP A 18 -7.18 12.52 9.20
CA ASP A 18 -7.48 11.78 10.42
C ASP A 18 -6.97 10.34 10.29
N LEU A 19 -6.35 9.82 11.34
CA LEU A 19 -6.03 8.40 11.47
C LEU A 19 -6.49 7.94 12.86
N PHE A 20 -7.66 7.33 12.93
CA PHE A 20 -8.26 6.98 14.22
C PHE A 20 -7.66 5.68 14.77
N ALA A 21 -6.90 5.76 15.87
CA ALA A 21 -6.26 4.57 16.44
C ALA A 21 -7.19 3.68 17.28
N HIS A 22 -8.31 4.22 17.78
CA HIS A 22 -9.14 3.55 18.80
C HIS A 22 -10.49 3.09 18.23
N ARG A 23 -10.81 1.79 18.40
CA ARG A 23 -12.05 1.16 17.91
C ARG A 23 -13.33 1.90 18.32
N SER A 24 -13.39 2.49 19.52
CA SER A 24 -14.59 3.17 20.01
C SER A 24 -14.96 4.47 19.30
N ARG A 25 -14.03 5.07 18.53
CA ARG A 25 -14.28 6.30 17.76
C ARG A 25 -14.54 6.04 16.27
N ILE A 26 -14.43 4.79 15.83
CA ILE A 26 -14.69 4.40 14.45
C ILE A 26 -15.93 3.54 14.45
N SER A 27 -17.10 4.19 14.34
CA SER A 27 -18.36 3.48 14.12
C SER A 27 -18.25 2.55 12.90
N ASN A 28 -17.39 2.89 11.92
CA ASN A 28 -17.18 2.12 10.71
C ASN A 28 -15.69 2.05 10.29
N ARG A 29 -14.86 1.26 11.01
CA ARG A 29 -13.41 1.11 10.72
C ARG A 29 -13.12 0.79 9.25
N SER A 30 -13.91 -0.10 8.66
CA SER A 30 -13.76 -0.51 7.26
C SER A 30 -13.91 0.66 6.28
N LEU A 31 -14.88 1.54 6.52
CA LEU A 31 -15.08 2.74 5.70
C LEU A 31 -13.90 3.68 5.81
N HIS A 32 -13.41 3.92 7.03
CA HIS A 32 -12.23 4.77 7.25
C HIS A 32 -10.98 4.22 6.54
N VAL A 33 -10.75 2.90 6.60
CA VAL A 33 -9.66 2.26 5.85
C VAL A 33 -9.85 2.49 4.35
N HIS A 34 -11.06 2.31 3.82
CA HIS A 34 -11.34 2.51 2.40
C HIS A 34 -11.22 3.98 1.95
N ASP A 35 -11.55 4.95 2.80
CA ASP A 35 -11.33 6.37 2.51
C ASP A 35 -9.84 6.69 2.39
N ILE A 36 -8.99 6.07 3.22
CA ILE A 36 -7.53 6.15 3.10
C ILE A 36 -7.06 5.43 1.83
N ARG A 37 -7.63 4.27 1.46
CA ARG A 37 -7.34 3.59 0.19
C ARG A 37 -7.53 4.52 -1.00
N LYS A 38 -8.59 5.32 -1.02
CA LYS A 38 -8.85 6.31 -2.09
C LYS A 38 -7.74 7.36 -2.20
N LYS A 39 -7.17 7.80 -1.07
CA LYS A 39 -6.04 8.76 -1.07
C LYS A 39 -4.76 8.17 -1.62
N PHE A 40 -4.49 6.89 -1.37
CA PHE A 40 -3.35 6.21 -1.99
C PHE A 40 -3.62 5.86 -3.45
N HIS A 41 -4.85 5.48 -3.79
CA HIS A 41 -5.28 5.22 -5.17
C HIS A 41 -4.95 6.38 -6.11
N GLU A 42 -5.28 7.63 -5.73
CA GLU A 42 -4.98 8.82 -6.55
C GLU A 42 -3.47 8.94 -6.86
N GLN A 43 -2.61 8.68 -5.88
CA GLN A 43 -1.16 8.75 -6.04
C GLN A 43 -0.62 7.58 -6.85
N LEU A 44 -1.13 6.37 -6.61
CA LEU A 44 -0.71 5.16 -7.33
C LEU A 44 -1.19 5.15 -8.78
N LYS A 45 -2.37 5.71 -9.06
CA LYS A 45 -2.87 5.93 -10.43
C LYS A 45 -1.95 6.88 -11.19
N LYS A 46 -1.52 7.97 -10.55
CA LYS A 46 -0.55 8.89 -11.13
C LYS A 46 0.78 8.19 -11.41
N LEU A 47 1.31 7.47 -10.42
CA LEU A 47 2.53 6.68 -10.56
C LEU A 47 2.44 5.68 -11.71
N TRP A 48 1.32 4.97 -11.84
CA TRP A 48 1.09 4.01 -12.92
C TRP A 48 1.15 4.63 -14.31
N ASN A 49 0.62 5.85 -14.46
CA ASN A 49 0.57 6.53 -15.75
C ASN A 49 1.89 7.24 -16.13
N GLU A 50 2.73 7.57 -15.16
CA GLU A 50 3.92 8.40 -15.36
C GLU A 50 5.25 7.64 -15.22
N HIS A 51 5.26 6.46 -14.60
CA HIS A 51 6.51 5.77 -14.29
C HIS A 51 6.94 4.80 -15.42
N PRO A 52 8.21 4.86 -15.89
CA PRO A 52 8.71 4.05 -17.01
C PRO A 52 8.57 2.52 -16.82
N VAL A 53 8.54 2.03 -15.58
CA VAL A 53 8.32 0.59 -15.28
C VAL A 53 6.98 0.09 -15.82
N PHE A 54 5.98 0.97 -15.90
CA PHE A 54 4.65 0.63 -16.42
C PHE A 54 4.48 0.99 -17.90
N GLU A 55 5.48 1.60 -18.53
CA GLU A 55 5.49 1.78 -19.98
C GLU A 55 5.68 0.41 -20.64
N GLN A 56 4.67 -0.02 -21.37
CA GLN A 56 4.76 -1.19 -22.24
C GLN A 56 5.46 -0.75 -23.52
N ASP A 57 6.52 -1.45 -23.92
CA ASP A 57 7.06 -1.31 -25.27
C ASP A 57 6.09 -2.00 -26.26
N ASP A 58 6.12 -1.61 -27.54
CA ASP A 58 5.29 -2.18 -28.63
C ASP A 58 5.45 -3.71 -28.79
N SER A 59 6.44 -4.29 -28.10
CA SER A 59 6.75 -5.72 -27.99
C SER A 59 5.94 -6.45 -26.90
N GLY A 60 5.12 -5.74 -26.11
CA GLY A 60 4.36 -6.30 -24.98
C GLY A 60 5.21 -6.63 -23.74
N GLY A 61 6.46 -6.17 -23.70
CA GLY A 61 7.37 -6.29 -22.56
C GLY A 61 7.50 -4.97 -21.79
N SER A 62 7.59 -5.05 -20.46
CA SER A 62 8.03 -3.90 -19.63
C SER A 62 9.54 -3.74 -19.78
N ILE A 63 9.96 -2.54 -20.18
CA ILE A 63 11.35 -2.17 -20.53
C ILE A 63 12.35 -2.42 -19.39
N LEU A 64 11.88 -2.46 -18.15
CA LEU A 64 12.74 -2.51 -16.96
C LEU A 64 12.79 -3.89 -16.30
N LEU A 65 12.13 -4.91 -16.84
CA LEU A 65 12.04 -6.22 -16.18
C LEU A 65 12.42 -7.33 -17.15
N GLU A 66 13.68 -7.33 -17.55
CA GLU A 66 14.27 -8.47 -18.25
C GLU A 66 14.11 -9.74 -17.38
N SER A 67 13.19 -10.61 -17.84
CA SER A 67 13.19 -12.07 -17.65
C SER A 67 12.47 -12.68 -16.44
N SER A 68 11.84 -11.95 -15.51
CA SER A 68 11.22 -12.62 -14.32
C SER A 68 9.84 -12.15 -13.91
N VAL A 69 9.35 -11.03 -14.42
CA VAL A 69 8.08 -10.45 -13.98
C VAL A 69 7.11 -10.42 -15.16
N SER A 70 6.48 -11.55 -15.41
CA SER A 70 5.63 -11.79 -16.59
C SER A 70 4.27 -11.08 -16.55
N SER A 71 3.93 -10.32 -15.49
CA SER A 71 2.56 -9.80 -15.30
C SER A 71 2.46 -8.55 -14.41
N ILE A 72 3.25 -7.50 -14.68
CA ILE A 72 2.87 -6.17 -14.18
C ILE A 72 1.58 -5.76 -14.91
N GLY A 73 0.51 -5.46 -14.18
CA GLY A 73 -0.78 -5.07 -14.76
C GLY A 73 -1.90 -6.08 -14.59
N GLU A 74 -1.72 -7.13 -13.80
CA GLU A 74 -2.82 -8.05 -13.50
C GLU A 74 -3.93 -7.33 -12.70
N THR A 75 -5.16 -7.38 -13.22
CA THR A 75 -6.34 -6.84 -12.56
C THR A 75 -7.08 -7.96 -11.82
N PHE A 76 -7.50 -7.70 -10.58
CA PHE A 76 -8.26 -8.62 -9.75
C PHE A 76 -9.69 -8.12 -9.59
N GLU A 77 -10.67 -8.98 -9.84
CA GLU A 77 -12.08 -8.64 -9.62
C GLU A 77 -12.51 -9.09 -8.22
N PHE A 78 -12.96 -8.14 -7.40
CA PHE A 78 -13.51 -8.43 -6.07
C PHE A 78 -14.59 -7.42 -5.69
N GLY A 79 -15.79 -7.92 -5.37
CA GLY A 79 -16.98 -7.08 -5.21
C GLY A 79 -17.32 -6.39 -6.54
N ASP A 80 -17.60 -5.09 -6.48
CA ASP A 80 -17.86 -4.29 -7.69
C ASP A 80 -16.57 -3.63 -8.22
N PHE A 81 -15.41 -3.89 -7.58
CA PHE A 81 -14.14 -3.25 -7.87
C PHE A 81 -13.26 -4.11 -8.79
N LYS A 82 -12.56 -3.43 -9.70
CA LYS A 82 -11.44 -3.96 -10.48
C LYS A 82 -10.13 -3.46 -9.89
N TRP A 83 -9.50 -4.26 -9.05
CA TRP A 83 -8.29 -3.89 -8.31
C TRP A 83 -7.04 -4.03 -9.17
N GLN A 84 -6.15 -3.05 -9.07
CA GLN A 84 -4.87 -3.03 -9.78
C GLN A 84 -3.71 -2.89 -8.78
N PRO A 85 -3.28 -3.99 -8.13
CA PRO A 85 -2.11 -4.00 -7.27
C PRO A 85 -0.80 -3.86 -8.06
N ILE A 86 0.17 -3.13 -7.51
CA ILE A 86 1.53 -3.04 -8.05
C ILE A 86 2.35 -4.28 -7.68
N VAL A 87 2.25 -4.71 -6.42
CA VAL A 87 3.02 -5.83 -5.86
C VAL A 87 2.07 -7.00 -5.63
N THR A 88 2.31 -8.12 -6.33
CA THR A 88 1.47 -9.32 -6.29
C THR A 88 2.32 -10.57 -6.05
N LYS A 89 1.71 -11.65 -5.58
CA LYS A 89 2.41 -12.93 -5.46
C LYS A 89 2.84 -13.46 -6.82
N ARG A 90 2.03 -13.21 -7.86
CA ARG A 90 2.26 -13.68 -9.24
C ARG A 90 3.38 -12.96 -9.95
N ASN A 91 3.52 -11.65 -9.73
CA ASN A 91 4.59 -10.87 -10.32
C ASN A 91 5.92 -11.00 -9.55
N GLY A 92 5.94 -11.79 -8.46
CA GLY A 92 7.15 -12.10 -7.73
C GLY A 92 7.84 -10.86 -7.16
N LEU A 93 7.09 -9.81 -6.84
CA LEU A 93 7.62 -8.60 -6.22
C LEU A 93 7.37 -8.62 -4.70
N MET A 94 8.23 -7.94 -3.97
CA MET A 94 8.04 -7.57 -2.57
C MET A 94 8.25 -6.07 -2.40
N CYS A 95 7.71 -5.51 -1.32
CA CYS A 95 8.02 -4.13 -0.95
C CYS A 95 8.65 -4.01 0.44
N GLU A 96 9.36 -2.92 0.62
CA GLU A 96 9.80 -2.39 1.90
C GLU A 96 9.10 -1.06 2.15
N LEU A 97 8.72 -0.82 3.40
CA LEU A 97 8.05 0.41 3.83
C LEU A 97 8.90 1.10 4.89
N ASP A 98 9.34 2.33 4.61
CA ASP A 98 9.92 3.22 5.61
C ASP A 98 8.97 4.40 5.84
N ILE A 99 8.38 4.45 7.03
CA ILE A 99 7.23 5.29 7.36
C ILE A 99 7.67 6.37 8.36
N LEU A 100 7.62 7.64 7.93
CA LEU A 100 7.62 8.78 8.83
C LEU A 100 6.17 9.16 9.19
N MET A 101 5.83 9.03 10.46
CA MET A 101 4.52 9.39 11.02
C MET A 101 4.64 10.63 11.92
N LEU A 102 4.22 11.77 11.41
CA LEU A 102 4.06 13.00 12.17
C LEU A 102 2.65 13.04 12.77
N ARG A 103 2.54 13.23 14.08
CA ARG A 103 1.26 13.20 14.81
C ARG A 103 1.27 14.10 16.04
N ASP A 104 0.09 14.39 16.59
CA ASP A 104 0.01 15.03 17.90
C ASP A 104 0.63 14.13 18.99
N GLY A 105 1.51 14.72 19.80
CA GLY A 105 2.30 14.01 20.80
C GLY A 105 3.43 14.85 21.35
N ARG A 106 3.54 14.93 22.69
CA ARG A 106 4.69 15.57 23.35
C ARG A 106 5.92 14.66 23.25
N PRO A 107 7.13 15.21 23.00
CA PRO A 107 8.37 14.45 23.05
C PRO A 107 8.52 13.70 24.39
N GLY A 108 9.02 12.46 24.36
CA GLY A 108 9.36 11.68 25.57
C GLY A 108 8.24 10.85 26.20
N ARG A 109 7.03 10.80 25.62
CA ARG A 109 5.97 9.88 26.06
C ARG A 109 5.89 8.68 25.11
N VAL A 110 6.04 7.47 25.64
CA VAL A 110 5.74 6.22 24.90
C VAL A 110 4.27 6.23 24.54
N GLN A 111 3.97 6.23 23.24
CA GLN A 111 2.60 6.25 22.73
C GLN A 111 2.21 4.86 22.24
N THR A 112 1.19 4.28 22.87
CA THR A 112 0.79 2.87 22.76
C THR A 112 -0.13 2.56 21.57
N ASP A 113 -0.34 3.51 20.67
CA ASP A 113 -1.33 3.41 19.59
C ASP A 113 -0.71 3.40 18.18
N ILE A 114 0.61 3.33 18.07
CA ILE A 114 1.33 3.24 16.78
C ILE A 114 0.92 1.97 16.03
N ASP A 115 0.93 0.80 16.67
CA ASP A 115 0.58 -0.47 16.02
C ASP A 115 -0.84 -0.47 15.45
N ASN A 116 -1.80 0.07 16.19
CA ASN A 116 -3.19 0.17 15.75
C ASN A 116 -3.35 1.07 14.52
N ARG A 117 -2.56 2.14 14.44
CA ARG A 117 -2.50 3.05 13.29
C ARG A 117 -1.82 2.39 12.11
N LEU A 118 -0.68 1.74 12.31
CA LEU A 118 0.03 1.00 11.26
C LEU A 118 -0.86 -0.06 10.63
N LYS A 119 -1.64 -0.79 11.44
CA LYS A 119 -2.61 -1.76 10.92
C LYS A 119 -3.61 -1.13 9.95
N ILE A 120 -4.11 0.08 10.23
CA ILE A 120 -5.01 0.80 9.31
C ILE A 120 -4.31 1.13 8.00
N ILE A 121 -3.05 1.56 8.07
CA ILE A 121 -2.26 1.90 6.89
C ILE A 121 -1.96 0.66 6.05
N PHE A 122 -1.56 -0.46 6.66
CA PHE A 122 -1.36 -1.72 5.93
C PHE A 122 -2.65 -2.21 5.28
N ASP A 123 -3.78 -2.18 6.03
CA ASP A 123 -5.09 -2.51 5.47
C ASP A 123 -5.45 -1.60 4.28
N ALA A 124 -5.02 -0.33 4.30
CA ALA A 124 -5.28 0.67 3.26
C ALA A 124 -4.29 0.65 2.08
N LEU A 125 -3.13 -0.01 2.21
CA LEU A 125 -2.18 -0.19 1.10
C LEU A 125 -2.50 -1.42 0.25
N ARG A 126 -3.35 -2.33 0.74
CA ARG A 126 -3.77 -3.55 0.03
C ARG A 126 -5.21 -3.51 -0.49
N MET A 127 -5.52 -4.46 -1.36
CA MET A 127 -6.89 -4.79 -1.77
C MET A 127 -7.77 -5.14 -0.56
N ALA A 128 -9.09 -4.91 -0.68
CA ALA A 128 -10.04 -5.40 0.32
C ALA A 128 -10.10 -6.93 0.31
N ARG A 129 -10.17 -7.55 1.50
CA ARG A 129 -10.22 -9.03 1.65
C ARG A 129 -11.63 -9.60 1.64
N ASP A 130 -12.60 -8.81 2.08
CA ASP A 130 -13.99 -9.21 2.16
C ASP A 130 -14.92 -7.99 1.96
N MET A 131 -16.23 -8.25 1.84
CA MET A 131 -17.24 -7.19 1.67
C MET A 131 -17.41 -6.32 2.93
N GLN A 132 -17.02 -6.80 4.11
CA GLN A 132 -17.12 -6.03 5.36
C GLN A 132 -16.09 -4.91 5.38
N GLU A 133 -14.90 -5.14 4.81
CA GLU A 133 -13.89 -4.11 4.57
C GLU A 133 -14.33 -3.04 3.57
N LEU A 134 -15.37 -3.32 2.78
CA LEU A 134 -16.06 -2.38 1.91
C LEU A 134 -17.35 -1.84 2.54
N GLY A 135 -17.61 -2.08 3.82
CA GLY A 135 -18.72 -1.47 4.53
C GLY A 135 -20.06 -2.18 4.41
N GLU A 136 -20.13 -3.42 3.90
CA GLU A 136 -21.38 -4.17 3.72
C GLU A 136 -22.30 -4.19 4.95
N LYS A 137 -21.72 -4.30 6.16
CA LYS A 137 -22.46 -4.37 7.43
C LYS A 137 -22.53 -3.03 8.16
N THR A 138 -22.16 -1.93 7.51
CA THR A 138 -22.12 -0.60 8.12
C THR A 138 -23.44 0.14 7.87
N ALA A 139 -23.79 1.06 8.77
CA ALA A 139 -25.00 1.89 8.63
C ALA A 139 -24.94 2.83 7.40
N GLU A 140 -23.74 3.14 6.91
CA GLU A 140 -23.52 3.97 5.71
C GLU A 140 -23.59 3.15 4.40
N GLY A 141 -23.68 1.83 4.50
CA GLY A 141 -23.78 0.92 3.35
C GLY A 141 -22.45 0.53 2.71
N LYS A 142 -22.53 -0.45 1.81
CA LYS A 142 -21.42 -0.96 1.01
C LYS A 142 -20.87 0.14 0.08
N ARG A 143 -19.56 0.31 0.04
CA ARG A 143 -18.85 1.15 -0.91
C ARG A 143 -18.83 0.48 -2.29
N THR A 144 -19.08 1.28 -3.31
CA THR A 144 -18.98 0.90 -4.72
C THR A 144 -17.98 1.81 -5.41
N PRO A 145 -17.26 1.35 -6.45
CA PRO A 145 -16.31 2.20 -7.16
C PRO A 145 -17.05 3.26 -7.96
N LYS A 146 -16.45 4.44 -8.03
CA LYS A 146 -16.83 5.46 -9.00
C LYS A 146 -16.20 5.17 -10.37
N PRO A 147 -16.72 5.74 -11.48
CA PRO A 147 -16.14 5.51 -12.81
C PRO A 147 -14.64 5.82 -12.91
N GLU A 148 -14.15 6.84 -12.19
CA GLU A 148 -12.74 7.20 -12.15
C GLU A 148 -11.85 6.25 -11.31
N GLU A 149 -12.49 5.41 -10.49
CA GLU A 149 -11.87 4.41 -9.60
C GLU A 149 -11.81 3.02 -10.26
N ILE A 150 -12.03 2.93 -11.57
CA ILE A 150 -11.97 1.69 -12.35
C ILE A 150 -10.87 1.84 -13.43
N PRO A 151 -9.72 1.15 -13.31
CA PRO A 151 -9.35 0.25 -12.22
C PRO A 151 -8.95 0.99 -10.93
N PHE A 152 -9.08 0.30 -9.78
CA PHE A 152 -8.72 0.79 -8.45
C PHE A 152 -7.29 0.37 -8.10
N PHE A 153 -6.33 1.28 -8.31
CA PHE A 153 -4.92 1.08 -7.95
C PHE A 153 -4.69 0.96 -6.44
N VAL A 154 -3.94 -0.07 -6.03
CA VAL A 154 -3.43 -0.28 -4.66
C VAL A 154 -1.97 -0.70 -4.72
N LEU A 155 -1.24 -0.59 -3.61
CA LEU A 155 0.16 -0.98 -3.58
C LEU A 155 0.29 -2.50 -3.63
N LEU A 156 -0.50 -3.20 -2.82
CA LEU A 156 -0.33 -4.62 -2.53
C LEU A 156 -1.57 -5.43 -2.88
N GLU A 157 -1.36 -6.64 -3.38
CA GLU A 157 -2.39 -7.69 -3.36
C GLU A 157 -2.70 -8.09 -1.91
N ASP A 158 -1.65 -8.30 -1.10
CA ASP A 158 -1.71 -8.82 0.27
C ASP A 158 -0.60 -8.18 1.14
N ASP A 159 -0.85 -7.98 2.43
CA ASP A 159 0.12 -7.35 3.35
C ASP A 159 1.33 -8.26 3.63
N ASN A 160 1.20 -9.57 3.43
CA ASN A 160 2.31 -10.55 3.48
C ASN A 160 3.42 -10.28 2.45
N LEU A 161 3.20 -9.41 1.47
CA LEU A 161 4.21 -9.00 0.47
C LEU A 161 5.14 -7.90 0.99
N ILE A 162 4.91 -7.40 2.19
CA ILE A 162 5.79 -6.46 2.88
C ILE A 162 6.93 -7.25 3.53
N SER A 163 8.15 -7.08 3.01
CA SER A 163 9.34 -7.77 3.49
C SER A 163 10.06 -7.04 4.62
N ARG A 164 9.87 -5.72 4.72
CA ARG A 164 10.49 -4.87 5.76
C ARG A 164 9.60 -3.68 6.08
N VAL A 165 9.50 -3.37 7.37
CA VAL A 165 8.85 -2.15 7.87
C VAL A 165 9.80 -1.42 8.82
N SER A 166 10.02 -0.14 8.57
CA SER A 166 10.65 0.82 9.47
C SER A 166 9.64 1.92 9.79
N VAL A 167 9.56 2.34 11.04
CA VAL A 167 8.64 3.41 11.46
C VAL A 167 9.35 4.41 12.35
N THR A 168 9.38 5.66 11.91
CA THR A 168 9.80 6.81 12.70
C THR A 168 8.56 7.62 13.06
N SER A 169 8.29 7.79 14.36
CA SER A 169 7.19 8.63 14.83
C SER A 169 7.73 9.91 15.45
N ASP A 170 7.19 11.05 15.03
CA ASP A 170 7.60 12.37 15.51
C ASP A 170 6.39 13.32 15.67
N MET A 171 6.65 14.51 16.21
CA MET A 171 5.65 15.52 16.48
C MET A 171 5.21 16.24 15.20
N LEU A 172 3.89 16.29 15.00
CA LEU A 172 3.26 17.13 13.99
C LEU A 172 3.25 18.58 14.48
N LEU A 173 4.08 19.42 13.85
CA LEU A 173 4.16 20.86 14.18
C LEU A 173 3.15 21.69 13.38
N GLU A 174 2.88 21.30 12.13
CA GLU A 174 1.93 21.98 11.26
C GLU A 174 0.55 21.31 11.37
N PRO A 175 -0.53 22.06 11.68
CA PRO A 175 -1.87 21.49 11.74
C PRO A 175 -2.32 20.98 10.37
N VAL A 176 -2.94 19.80 10.35
CA VAL A 176 -3.58 19.28 9.14
C VAL A 176 -4.98 19.89 9.03
N ALA A 177 -5.26 20.57 7.92
CA ALA A 177 -6.54 21.24 7.69
C ALA A 177 -7.72 20.26 7.80
N ALA A 178 -8.84 20.72 8.37
CA ALA A 178 -10.10 19.97 8.49
C ALA A 178 -10.00 18.61 9.20
N THR A 179 -9.06 18.44 10.13
CA THR A 179 -8.89 17.20 10.93
C THR A 179 -9.05 17.46 12.42
N ASN A 180 -9.37 16.41 13.18
CA ASN A 180 -9.33 16.47 14.62
C ASN A 180 -7.86 16.47 15.07
N PRO A 181 -7.38 17.47 15.84
CA PRO A 181 -5.96 17.58 16.21
C PRO A 181 -5.38 16.31 16.85
N LYS A 182 -6.18 15.53 17.60
CA LYS A 182 -5.73 14.29 18.26
C LYS A 182 -5.67 13.07 17.33
N ALA A 183 -6.35 13.15 16.19
CA ALA A 183 -6.36 12.11 15.16
C ALA A 183 -5.52 12.50 13.94
N ALA A 184 -5.22 13.79 13.78
CA ALA A 184 -4.42 14.35 12.71
C ALA A 184 -3.05 13.69 12.62
N VAL A 185 -2.74 13.19 11.44
CA VAL A 185 -1.42 12.67 11.10
C VAL A 185 -0.99 13.19 9.74
N ARG A 186 0.34 13.30 9.56
CA ARG A 186 0.98 13.39 8.26
C ARG A 186 1.93 12.20 8.12
N LEU A 187 1.68 11.38 7.11
CA LEU A 187 2.48 10.20 6.78
C LEU A 187 3.27 10.47 5.52
N ILE A 188 4.53 10.06 5.56
CA ILE A 188 5.39 9.93 4.39
C ILE A 188 5.86 8.48 4.40
N ILE A 189 5.51 7.73 3.37
CA ILE A 189 5.82 6.31 3.23
C ILE A 189 6.77 6.20 2.05
N ASN A 190 8.05 5.98 2.31
CA ASN A 190 9.01 5.55 1.31
C ASN A 190 8.71 4.10 0.99
N VAL A 191 8.42 3.82 -0.28
CA VAL A 191 8.13 2.49 -0.79
C VAL A 191 9.28 2.09 -1.71
N THR A 192 9.94 0.99 -1.38
CA THR A 192 10.92 0.33 -2.25
C THR A 192 10.33 -0.99 -2.71
N VAL A 193 10.15 -1.16 -4.02
CA VAL A 193 9.66 -2.39 -4.63
C VAL A 193 10.83 -3.10 -5.28
N ARG A 194 10.99 -4.39 -4.98
CA ARG A 194 12.08 -5.21 -5.52
C ARG A 194 11.60 -6.63 -5.86
N PRO A 195 12.27 -7.34 -6.78
CA PRO A 195 12.01 -8.75 -7.04
C PRO A 195 12.24 -9.63 -5.81
N TYR A 196 11.28 -10.50 -5.53
CA TYR A 196 11.41 -11.60 -4.59
C TYR A 196 12.12 -12.75 -5.30
N LYS A 197 13.42 -12.92 -5.04
CA LYS A 197 14.16 -14.11 -5.47
C LYS A 197 13.64 -15.34 -4.71
N VAL A 198 12.59 -15.97 -5.22
CA VAL A 198 12.23 -17.35 -4.82
C VAL A 198 12.89 -18.31 -5.78
N THR A 199 14.15 -18.67 -5.51
CA THR A 199 14.71 -19.89 -6.08
C THR A 199 14.05 -21.09 -5.39
N TRP A 200 12.94 -21.58 -5.95
CA TRP A 200 12.36 -22.89 -5.61
C TRP A 200 12.90 -24.04 -6.46
N ASP A 201 13.87 -23.80 -7.34
CA ASP A 201 14.50 -24.85 -8.16
C ASP A 201 15.60 -25.66 -7.42
N ASN A 202 15.85 -25.40 -6.13
CA ASN A 202 16.89 -26.11 -5.36
C ASN A 202 16.36 -27.19 -4.41
N SER A 203 15.06 -27.49 -4.42
CA SER A 203 14.51 -28.62 -3.64
C SER A 203 14.93 -29.99 -4.19
N GLY A 204 15.52 -30.05 -5.40
CA GLY A 204 16.13 -31.26 -5.98
C GLY A 204 17.60 -31.49 -5.63
N PHE A 205 18.25 -30.60 -4.87
CA PHE A 205 19.68 -30.70 -4.53
C PHE A 205 19.97 -31.03 -3.06
N VAL A 206 18.96 -31.35 -2.26
CA VAL A 206 19.15 -31.84 -0.89
C VAL A 206 18.71 -33.30 -0.81
N GLY A 207 19.67 -34.21 -1.00
CA GLY A 207 19.56 -35.61 -0.58
C GLY A 207 19.57 -36.65 -1.71
N SER A 208 20.73 -36.85 -2.34
CA SER A 208 21.20 -38.21 -2.65
C SER A 208 22.20 -38.62 -1.57
#